data_AF-R7CE03-F1
#
_entry.id   AF-R7CE03-F1
#
_cell.length_a   1.000
_cell.length_b   1.000
_cell.length_c   1.000
_cell.angle_alpha   90.00
_cell.angle_beta   90.00
_cell.angle_gamma   90.00
#
_symmetry.space_group_name_H-M   'P 1'
#
loop_
_entity.id
_entity.type
_entity.pdbx_description
1 polymer ?
#
loop_
_entity_poly.entity_id
_entity_poly.type
_entity_poly.pdbx_seq_one_letter_code
_entity_poly.pdbx_strand_id
1 'polypeptide(L)'
;MANIKSQKKRIITNEKARMRNRAVRSELKTAVRVVREAVEAQDGAKAYAAALDACRLLDRAASKGVIHKRQAANRKSGVMKLANTIVTPEIIAEYTPVPKKEQAATGNKKAAAKAARKEAMAKASEEKAVRRAETEKLQKAAAKRKAEAEAAAAAEEAEEAAE
;
A
#
# COMPACT_ATOMS: atom_id res chain seq x y z
N MET A 1 -6.53 30.11 -22.95
CA MET A 1 -5.25 29.37 -22.82
C MET A 1 -4.34 30.15 -21.90
N ALA A 2 -3.80 29.54 -20.84
CA ALA A 2 -2.86 30.24 -19.96
C ALA A 2 -1.46 30.20 -20.58
N ASN A 3 -0.83 31.35 -20.79
CA ASN A 3 0.50 31.42 -21.42
C ASN A 3 1.62 31.37 -20.37
N ILE A 4 1.38 31.89 -19.17
CA ILE A 4 2.35 31.92 -18.07
C ILE A 4 2.45 30.53 -17.40
N LYS A 5 3.68 30.06 -17.15
CA LYS A 5 3.97 28.74 -16.55
C LYS A 5 3.23 28.52 -15.22
N SER A 6 3.18 29.54 -14.36
CA SER A 6 2.47 29.49 -13.07
C SER A 6 0.97 29.29 -13.24
N GLN A 7 0.36 29.95 -14.22
CA GLN A 7 -1.07 29.81 -14.53
C GLN A 7 -1.39 28.42 -15.11
N LYS A 8 -0.57 27.89 -16.04
CA LYS A 8 -0.70 26.52 -16.54
C LYS A 8 -0.70 25.51 -15.38
N LYS A 9 0.22 25.67 -14.43
CA LYS A 9 0.28 24.85 -13.21
C LYS A 9 -0.99 24.94 -12.38
N ARG A 10 -1.52 26.16 -12.16
CA ARG A 10 -2.77 26.38 -11.39
C ARG A 10 -3.96 25.70 -12.05
N ILE A 11 -4.10 25.77 -13.37
CA ILE A 11 -5.16 25.07 -14.11
C ILE A 11 -5.11 23.56 -13.86
N ILE A 12 -3.92 22.96 -14.00
CA ILE A 12 -3.75 21.51 -13.79
C ILE A 12 -4.08 21.12 -12.34
N THR A 13 -3.62 21.89 -11.35
CA THR A 13 -3.93 21.59 -9.94
C THR A 13 -5.40 21.77 -9.60
N ASN A 14 -6.04 22.80 -10.16
CA ASN A 14 -7.45 23.09 -9.94
C ASN A 14 -8.31 22.00 -10.56
N GLU A 15 -7.96 21.51 -11.75
CA GLU A 15 -8.69 20.43 -12.41
C GLU A 15 -8.64 19.13 -11.59
N LYS A 16 -7.46 18.78 -11.06
CA LYS A 16 -7.31 17.62 -10.15
C LYS A 16 -8.14 17.77 -8.87
N ALA A 17 -8.25 18.98 -8.32
CA ALA A 17 -9.09 19.24 -7.16
C ALA A 17 -10.58 19.19 -7.52
N ARG A 18 -10.97 19.75 -8.68
CA ARG A 18 -12.33 19.76 -9.22
C ARG A 18 -12.86 18.34 -9.39
N MET A 19 -12.09 17.46 -10.03
CA MET A 19 -12.51 16.07 -10.27
C MET A 19 -12.70 15.28 -8.97
N ARG A 20 -11.78 15.42 -8.00
CA ARG A 20 -11.92 14.80 -6.68
C ARG A 20 -13.16 15.32 -5.93
N ASN A 21 -13.35 16.64 -5.92
CA ASN A 21 -14.49 17.26 -5.23
C ASN A 21 -15.82 16.91 -5.90
N ARG A 22 -15.85 16.79 -7.23
CA ARG A 22 -17.02 16.36 -7.99
C ARG A 22 -17.45 14.96 -7.55
N ALA A 23 -16.53 14.00 -7.51
CA ALA A 23 -16.82 12.62 -7.10
C ALA A 23 -17.37 12.55 -5.66
N VAL A 24 -16.73 13.24 -4.71
CA VAL A 24 -17.19 13.30 -3.33
C VAL A 24 -18.57 13.96 -3.23
N ARG A 25 -18.80 15.07 -3.95
CA ARG A 25 -20.11 15.75 -3.94
C ARG A 25 -21.22 14.89 -4.53
N SER A 26 -20.96 14.12 -5.59
CA SER A 26 -21.93 13.17 -6.13
C SER A 26 -22.23 12.05 -5.14
N GLU A 27 -21.21 11.48 -4.49
CA GLU A 27 -21.36 10.45 -3.47
C GLU A 27 -22.25 10.94 -2.31
N LEU A 28 -22.02 12.15 -1.82
CA LEU A 28 -22.85 12.76 -0.76
C LEU A 28 -24.29 12.99 -1.20
N LYS A 29 -24.55 13.27 -2.49
CA LYS A 29 -25.93 13.42 -3.00
C LYS A 29 -26.62 12.06 -3.04
N THR A 30 -25.92 11.04 -3.53
CA THR A 30 -26.43 9.67 -3.57
C THR A 30 -26.73 9.15 -2.18
N ALA A 31 -25.83 9.33 -1.21
CA ALA A 31 -26.05 8.88 0.17
C ALA A 31 -27.31 9.49 0.79
N VAL A 32 -27.56 10.79 0.60
CA VAL A 32 -28.79 11.44 1.09
C VAL A 32 -30.03 10.94 0.34
N ARG A 33 -29.92 10.67 -0.96
CA ARG A 33 -31.02 10.09 -1.74
C ARG A 33 -31.42 8.71 -1.25
N VAL A 34 -30.44 7.83 -0.98
CA VAL A 34 -30.70 6.48 -0.45
C VAL A 34 -31.46 6.53 0.87
N VAL A 35 -31.14 7.47 1.77
CA VAL A 35 -31.91 7.67 3.00
C VAL A 35 -33.36 8.04 2.70
N ARG A 36 -33.59 8.96 1.76
CA ARG A 36 -34.96 9.36 1.36
C ARG A 36 -35.74 8.20 0.77
N GLU A 37 -35.12 7.42 -0.13
CA GLU A 37 -35.72 6.24 -0.74
C GLU A 37 -36.08 5.18 0.32
N ALA A 38 -35.23 4.97 1.34
CA ALA A 38 -35.52 4.04 2.44
C ALA A 38 -36.68 4.55 3.34
N VAL A 39 -36.75 5.86 3.57
CA VAL A 39 -37.85 6.50 4.29
C VAL A 39 -39.16 6.40 3.51
N GLU A 40 -39.13 6.66 2.20
CA GLU A 40 -40.29 6.50 1.31
C GLU A 40 -40.79 5.05 1.27
N ALA A 41 -39.86 4.08 1.33
CA ALA A 41 -40.16 2.66 1.40
C ALA A 41 -40.61 2.16 2.79
N GLN A 42 -40.66 3.04 3.81
CA GLN A 42 -41.03 2.70 5.19
C GLN A 42 -40.16 1.60 5.85
N ASP A 43 -38.92 1.45 5.39
CA ASP A 43 -37.98 0.49 5.95
C ASP A 43 -37.09 1.16 7.00
N GLY A 44 -37.52 1.08 8.27
CA GLY A 44 -36.80 1.71 9.38
C GLY A 44 -35.37 1.19 9.59
N ALA A 45 -35.13 -0.11 9.38
CA ALA A 45 -33.81 -0.70 9.56
C ALA A 45 -32.82 -0.21 8.50
N LYS A 46 -33.24 -0.23 7.22
CA LYS A 46 -32.42 0.30 6.12
C LYS A 46 -32.25 1.82 6.22
N ALA A 47 -33.28 2.56 6.62
CA ALA A 47 -33.20 4.01 6.79
C ALA A 47 -32.17 4.39 7.87
N TYR A 48 -32.16 3.69 9.01
CA TYR A 48 -31.20 3.92 10.08
C TYR A 48 -29.76 3.65 9.64
N ALA A 49 -29.50 2.48 9.04
CA ALA A 49 -28.18 2.12 8.53
C ALA A 49 -27.67 3.14 7.48
N ALA A 50 -28.51 3.50 6.51
CA ALA A 50 -28.18 4.47 5.48
C ALA A 50 -27.93 5.88 6.07
N ALA A 51 -28.68 6.28 7.10
CA ALA A 51 -28.50 7.57 7.77
C ALA A 51 -27.15 7.68 8.48
N LEU A 52 -26.72 6.61 9.17
CA LEU A 52 -25.41 6.55 9.81
C LEU A 52 -24.27 6.62 8.78
N ASP A 53 -24.39 5.89 7.68
CA ASP A 53 -23.43 5.92 6.59
C ASP A 53 -23.33 7.30 5.93
N ALA A 54 -24.48 7.94 5.68
CA ALA A 54 -24.53 9.31 5.16
C ALA A 54 -23.85 10.31 6.13
N CYS A 55 -24.09 10.19 7.43
CA CYS A 55 -23.44 11.02 8.45
C CYS A 55 -21.91 10.84 8.43
N ARG A 56 -21.44 9.59 8.36
CA ARG A 56 -20.01 9.27 8.28
C ARG A 56 -19.36 9.88 7.04
N LEU A 57 -20.03 9.80 5.88
CA LEU A 57 -19.53 10.40 4.64
C LEU A 57 -19.47 11.93 4.70
N LEU A 58 -20.49 12.57 5.31
CA LEU A 58 -20.51 14.03 5.50
C LEU A 58 -19.34 14.51 6.37
N ASP A 59 -19.02 13.79 7.45
CA ASP A 59 -17.90 14.14 8.33
C ASP A 59 -16.54 13.90 7.69
N ARG A 60 -16.41 12.85 6.88
CA ARG A 60 -15.21 12.63 6.06
C ARG A 60 -15.03 13.70 4.98
N ALA A 61 -16.12 14.21 4.41
CA ALA A 61 -16.06 15.30 3.44
C ALA A 61 -15.72 16.65 4.08
N ALA A 62 -16.20 16.89 5.32
CA ALA A 62 -15.87 18.08 6.09
C ALA A 62 -14.39 18.10 6.51
N SER A 63 -13.87 16.98 7.02
CA SER A 63 -12.45 16.88 7.40
C SER A 63 -11.50 17.05 6.21
N LYS A 64 -11.91 16.60 5.01
CA LYS A 64 -11.17 16.82 3.75
C LYS A 64 -11.36 18.23 3.15
N GLY A 65 -12.17 19.09 3.77
CA GLY A 65 -12.43 20.45 3.29
C GLY A 65 -13.26 20.55 2.01
N VAL A 66 -13.96 19.47 1.62
CA VAL A 66 -14.80 19.47 0.39
C VAL A 66 -16.11 20.23 0.62
N ILE A 67 -16.64 20.15 1.84
CA ILE A 67 -17.80 20.89 2.33
C ILE A 67 -17.45 21.59 3.65
N HIS A 68 -18.12 22.69 3.95
CA HIS A 68 -17.90 23.41 5.20
C HIS A 68 -18.50 22.64 6.39
N LYS A 69 -17.89 22.75 7.58
CA LYS A 69 -18.37 22.08 8.81
C LYS A 69 -19.84 22.35 9.14
N ARG A 70 -20.30 23.60 8.93
CA ARG A 70 -21.72 23.98 9.12
C ARG A 70 -22.63 23.32 8.08
N GLN A 71 -22.16 23.19 6.83
CA GLN A 71 -22.93 22.50 5.79
C GLN A 71 -23.08 21.01 6.13
N ALA A 72 -22.01 20.38 6.63
CA ALA A 72 -22.07 19.00 7.11
C ALA A 72 -23.05 18.87 8.29
N ALA A 73 -22.95 19.74 9.30
CA ALA A 73 -23.85 19.73 10.46
C ALA A 73 -25.33 19.89 10.08
N ASN A 74 -25.65 20.87 9.21
CA ASN A 74 -27.02 21.09 8.75
C ASN A 74 -27.57 19.87 7.99
N ARG A 75 -26.76 19.27 7.12
CA ARG A 75 -27.17 18.07 6.36
C ARG A 75 -27.35 16.86 7.28
N LYS A 76 -26.46 16.66 8.27
CA LYS A 76 -26.62 15.60 9.27
C LYS A 76 -27.92 15.76 10.06
N SER A 77 -28.21 16.97 10.52
CA SER A 77 -29.47 17.27 11.22
C SER A 77 -30.69 16.93 10.36
N GLY A 78 -30.69 17.32 9.08
CA GLY A 78 -31.79 17.01 8.16
C GLY A 78 -31.97 15.51 7.89
N VAL A 79 -30.88 14.78 7.65
CA VAL A 79 -30.90 13.33 7.41
C VAL A 79 -31.43 12.58 8.64
N MET A 80 -30.95 12.91 9.84
CA MET A 80 -31.40 12.26 11.07
C MET A 80 -32.86 12.59 11.38
N LYS A 81 -33.29 13.84 11.17
CA LYS A 81 -34.71 14.22 11.34
C LYS A 81 -35.63 13.39 10.45
N LEU A 82 -35.23 13.14 9.21
CA LEU A 82 -35.99 12.31 8.27
C LEU A 82 -36.00 10.83 8.66
N ALA A 83 -34.86 10.28 9.09
CA ALA A 83 -34.82 8.87 9.51
C ALA A 83 -35.65 8.63 10.78
N ASN A 84 -35.56 9.54 11.75
CA ASN A 84 -36.26 9.43 13.03
C ASN A 84 -37.79 9.46 12.93
N THR A 85 -38.38 9.80 11.79
CA THR A 85 -39.85 9.71 11.63
C THR A 85 -40.35 8.27 11.54
N ILE A 86 -39.49 7.33 11.17
CA ILE A 86 -39.84 5.90 10.93
C ILE A 86 -39.04 4.98 11.84
N VAL A 87 -37.82 5.39 12.21
CA VAL A 87 -36.95 4.59 13.09
C VAL A 87 -37.49 4.57 14.51
N THR A 88 -37.81 3.37 14.99
CA THR A 88 -38.19 3.10 16.39
C THR A 88 -36.95 2.81 17.24
N PRO A 89 -37.03 2.99 18.58
CA PRO A 89 -35.91 2.69 19.48
C PRO A 89 -35.45 1.22 19.44
N GLU A 90 -36.36 0.30 19.12
CA GLU A 90 -36.06 -1.13 18.98
C GLU A 90 -35.15 -1.40 17.77
N ILE A 91 -35.43 -0.77 16.63
CA ILE A 91 -34.60 -0.88 15.41
C ILE A 91 -33.19 -0.33 15.67
N ILE A 92 -33.07 0.73 16.47
CA ILE A 92 -31.78 1.30 16.86
C ILE A 92 -30.99 0.29 17.71
N ALA A 93 -31.65 -0.35 18.67
CA ALA A 93 -31.03 -1.34 19.54
C ALA A 93 -30.58 -2.60 18.79
N GLU A 94 -31.32 -2.98 17.75
CA GLU A 94 -31.00 -4.13 16.90
C GLU A 94 -29.87 -3.84 15.90
N TYR A 95 -29.56 -2.57 15.61
CA TYR A 95 -28.53 -2.23 14.63
C TYR A 95 -27.14 -2.72 15.07
N THR A 96 -26.70 -3.82 14.45
CA THR A 96 -25.32 -4.28 14.56
C THR A 96 -24.46 -3.53 13.54
N PRO A 97 -23.44 -2.76 13.96
CA PRO A 97 -22.55 -2.08 13.03
C PRO A 97 -21.89 -3.10 12.11
N VAL A 98 -21.92 -2.83 10.80
CA VAL A 98 -21.30 -3.71 9.80
C VAL A 98 -19.86 -3.99 10.23
N PRO A 99 -19.45 -5.26 10.39
CA PRO A 99 -18.11 -5.58 10.79
C PRO A 99 -17.15 -4.92 9.80
N LYS A 100 -16.12 -4.24 10.32
CA LYS A 100 -15.09 -3.64 9.50
C LYS A 100 -14.66 -4.71 8.51
N LYS A 101 -14.84 -4.49 7.20
CA LYS A 101 -14.37 -5.41 6.17
C LYS A 101 -12.96 -5.80 6.56
N GLU A 102 -12.79 -7.04 7.03
CA GLU A 102 -11.48 -7.62 7.21
C GLU A 102 -10.87 -7.52 5.83
N GLN A 103 -9.86 -6.66 5.71
CA GLN A 103 -9.08 -6.64 4.50
C GLN A 103 -8.45 -8.04 4.51
N ALA A 104 -8.98 -8.95 3.68
CA ALA A 104 -8.27 -10.16 3.32
C ALA A 104 -6.84 -9.70 3.10
N ALA A 105 -5.90 -10.25 3.87
CA ALA A 105 -4.52 -9.82 3.82
C ALA A 105 -4.04 -10.03 2.38
N THR A 106 -4.20 -9.02 1.53
CA THR A 106 -3.55 -8.96 0.23
C THR A 106 -2.10 -8.87 0.62
N GLY A 107 -1.45 -10.05 0.68
CA GLY A 107 -0.08 -10.23 1.07
C GLY A 107 0.71 -9.14 0.40
N ASN A 108 1.36 -8.31 1.22
CA ASN A 108 2.01 -7.10 0.78
C ASN A 108 3.07 -7.53 -0.24
N LYS A 109 2.76 -7.48 -1.55
CA LYS A 109 3.59 -8.06 -2.64
C LYS A 109 5.04 -7.56 -2.55
N LYS A 110 5.22 -6.38 -1.98
CA LYS A 110 6.50 -5.73 -1.66
C LYS A 110 7.32 -6.47 -0.59
N ALA A 111 6.68 -7.04 0.43
CA ALA A 111 7.34 -7.86 1.45
C ALA A 111 7.80 -9.21 0.88
N ALA A 112 6.95 -9.86 0.08
CA ALA A 112 7.32 -11.10 -0.63
C ALA A 112 8.48 -10.88 -1.60
N ALA A 113 8.46 -9.79 -2.38
CA ALA A 113 9.57 -9.44 -3.28
C ALA A 113 10.88 -9.12 -2.54
N LYS A 114 10.79 -8.54 -1.32
CA LYS A 114 11.96 -8.25 -0.49
C LYS A 114 12.58 -9.54 0.08
N ALA A 115 11.75 -10.50 0.49
CA ALA A 115 12.21 -11.82 0.94
C ALA A 115 12.90 -12.59 -0.20
N ALA A 116 12.26 -12.66 -1.37
CA ALA A 116 12.82 -13.31 -2.55
C ALA A 116 14.17 -12.69 -2.99
N ARG A 117 14.31 -11.36 -2.92
CA ARG A 117 15.59 -10.68 -3.23
C ARG A 117 16.67 -11.01 -2.21
N LYS A 118 16.32 -11.16 -0.92
CA LYS A 118 17.26 -11.53 0.14
C LYS A 118 17.76 -12.97 -0.06
N GLU A 119 16.86 -13.89 -0.39
CA GLU A 119 17.19 -15.29 -0.69
C GLU A 119 18.06 -15.41 -1.95
N ALA A 120 17.74 -14.67 -3.01
CA ALA A 120 18.56 -14.63 -4.21
C ALA A 120 19.97 -14.09 -3.93
N MET A 121 20.09 -13.06 -3.09
CA MET A 121 21.39 -12.50 -2.69
C MET A 121 22.20 -13.47 -1.81
N ALA A 122 21.54 -14.23 -0.93
CA ALA A 122 22.18 -15.27 -0.13
C ALA A 122 22.72 -16.40 -1.01
N LYS A 123 21.90 -16.94 -1.93
CA LYS A 123 22.33 -17.98 -2.89
C LYS A 123 23.49 -17.51 -3.77
N ALA A 124 23.42 -16.27 -4.28
CA ALA A 124 24.51 -15.69 -5.07
C ALA A 124 25.81 -15.53 -4.25
N SER A 125 25.71 -15.27 -2.94
CA SER A 125 26.88 -15.18 -2.06
C SER A 125 27.50 -16.54 -1.77
N GLU A 126 26.68 -17.59 -1.62
CA GLU A 126 27.12 -18.98 -1.43
C GLU A 126 27.83 -19.50 -2.69
N GLU A 127 27.24 -19.30 -3.88
CA GLU A 127 27.89 -19.67 -5.14
C GLU A 127 29.23 -18.94 -5.34
N LYS A 128 29.29 -17.66 -4.97
CA LYS A 128 30.53 -16.89 -5.05
C LYS A 128 31.59 -17.39 -4.06
N ALA A 129 31.18 -17.87 -2.88
CA ALA A 129 32.09 -18.48 -1.91
C ALA A 129 32.65 -19.82 -2.42
N VAL A 130 31.82 -20.65 -3.05
CA VAL A 130 32.26 -21.92 -3.68
C VAL A 130 33.29 -21.65 -4.78
N ARG A 131 33.00 -20.73 -5.71
CA ARG A 131 33.95 -20.36 -6.78
C ARG A 131 35.28 -19.83 -6.22
N ARG A 132 35.24 -19.02 -5.16
CA ARG A 132 36.45 -18.53 -4.48
C ARG A 132 37.27 -19.67 -3.87
N ALA A 133 36.61 -20.60 -3.17
CA ALA A 133 37.28 -21.75 -2.59
C ALA A 133 37.93 -22.65 -3.64
N GLU A 134 37.28 -22.84 -4.80
CA GLU A 134 37.88 -23.55 -5.94
C GLU A 134 39.10 -22.82 -6.50
N THR A 135 39.01 -21.50 -6.71
CA THR A 135 40.16 -20.72 -7.18
C THR A 135 41.33 -20.75 -6.21
N GLU A 136 41.08 -20.69 -4.90
CA GLU A 136 42.12 -20.79 -3.87
C GLU A 136 42.76 -22.18 -3.85
N LYS A 137 41.97 -23.25 -4.04
CA LYS A 137 42.52 -24.62 -4.17
C LYS A 137 43.42 -24.75 -5.39
N LEU A 138 43.01 -24.21 -6.53
CA LEU A 138 43.82 -24.21 -7.76
C LEU A 138 45.10 -23.40 -7.60
N GLN A 139 45.03 -22.22 -6.97
CA GLN A 139 46.21 -21.39 -6.68
C GLN A 139 47.17 -22.09 -5.72
N LYS A 140 46.67 -22.75 -4.66
CA LYS A 140 47.49 -23.54 -3.74
C LYS A 140 48.14 -24.73 -4.43
N ALA A 141 47.42 -25.43 -5.30
CA ALA A 141 47.97 -26.53 -6.08
C ALA A 141 49.06 -26.04 -7.07
N ALA A 142 48.84 -24.90 -7.72
CA ALA A 142 49.83 -24.28 -8.59
C ALA A 142 51.08 -23.82 -7.81
N ALA A 143 50.90 -23.22 -6.64
CA ALA A 143 52.00 -22.82 -5.75
C ALA A 143 52.79 -24.03 -5.25
N LYS A 144 52.13 -25.13 -4.89
CA LYS A 144 52.78 -26.39 -4.51
C LYS A 144 53.61 -26.98 -5.65
N ARG A 145 53.04 -27.03 -6.87
CA ARG A 145 53.78 -27.49 -8.07
C ARG A 145 54.98 -26.60 -8.38
N LYS A 146 54.84 -25.28 -8.21
CA LYS A 146 55.96 -24.33 -8.39
C LYS A 146 57.05 -24.57 -7.36
N ALA A 147 56.69 -24.77 -6.09
CA ALA A 147 57.65 -25.07 -5.03
C ALA A 147 58.33 -26.45 -5.20
N GLU A 148 57.59 -27.47 -5.65
CA GLU A 148 58.16 -28.79 -5.96
C GLU A 148 59.10 -28.73 -7.16
N ALA A 149 58.76 -27.96 -8.20
CA ALA A 149 59.65 -27.73 -9.34
C ALA A 149 60.90 -26.93 -8.97
N GLU A 150 60.76 -25.91 -8.09
CA GLU A 150 61.90 -25.16 -7.55
C GLU A 150 62.79 -26.03 -6.66
N ALA A 151 62.21 -26.93 -5.85
CA ALA A 151 62.97 -27.87 -5.03
C ALA A 151 63.66 -28.97 -5.86
N ALA A 152 63.03 -29.44 -6.94
CA ALA A 152 63.64 -30.39 -7.88
C ALA A 152 64.80 -29.74 -8.64
N ALA A 153 64.63 -28.51 -9.13
CA ALA A 153 65.71 -27.75 -9.77
C ALA A 153 66.88 -27.49 -8.80
N ALA A 154 66.60 -27.16 -7.53
CA ALA A 154 67.63 -26.98 -6.51
C ALA A 154 68.33 -28.30 -6.11
N ALA A 155 67.64 -29.44 -6.22
CA ALA A 155 68.24 -30.76 -5.98
C ALA A 155 69.11 -31.21 -7.17
N GLU A 156 68.69 -30.92 -8.39
CA GLU A 156 69.45 -31.18 -9.63
C GLU A 156 70.71 -30.30 -9.67
N GLU A 157 70.62 -29.01 -9.31
CA GLU A 157 71.79 -28.13 -9.14
C GLU A 157 72.73 -28.58 -8.00
N ALA A 158 72.19 -29.22 -6.94
CA ALA A 158 73.01 -29.73 -5.84
C ALA A 158 73.69 -31.07 -6.18
N GLU A 159 73.09 -31.88 -7.07
CA GLU A 159 73.65 -33.13 -7.57
C GLU A 159 74.73 -32.84 -8.63
N GLU A 160 74.52 -31.85 -9.51
CA GLU A 160 75.52 -31.36 -10.48
C GLU A 160 76.72 -30.65 -9.81
N ALA A 161 76.55 -30.15 -8.58
CA ALA A 161 77.64 -29.58 -7.78
C ALA A 161 78.43 -30.61 -6.94
N ALA A 162 77.98 -31.87 -6.90
CA ALA A 162 78.58 -32.95 -6.12
C ALA A 162 79.36 -33.99 -6.95
N GLU A 163 79.30 -33.89 -8.29
CA GLU A 163 80.09 -34.67 -9.27
C GLU A 163 81.33 -33.89 -9.75
#